data_AF-A0A168N3Q5-F1
#
_entry.id   AF-A0A168N3Q5-F1
#
_cell.length_a   1.000
_cell.length_b   1.000
_cell.length_c   1.000
_cell.angle_alpha   90.00
_cell.angle_beta   90.00
_cell.angle_gamma   90.00
#
_symmetry.space_group_name_H-M   'P 1'
#
loop_
_entity.id
_entity.type
_entity.pdbx_description
1 polymer ?
#
loop_
_entity_poly.entity_id
_entity_poly.type
_entity_poly.pdbx_seq_one_letter_code
_entity_poly.pdbx_strand_id
1 'polypeptide(L)'
;MLLDTLQHKKLLNEAWIIRRAENKTYYIKRIFEENEYVIFITDLCLVWFEHGDYKRIQQNAKLQNIDIESKREAAAVLVRLKQLFLESLSRCMIQKEAGKLKLHCKPTISQIQNRINTLSWIFNCELLDQETTNGDALSGPQVIYHHFIQPSQAIVNHFTENMSDENQIKLKMAKASASMYSTTALSYMSELINDKNAAQANTNTSTNSPVTQTPLDDTESQQGQNEEVHTMVNERGIGGKEKT
;
A
#
# COMPACT_ATOMS: atom_id res chain seq x y z
N MET A 1 20.42 14.05 -13.58
CA MET A 1 20.92 12.71 -13.21
C MET A 1 19.94 11.66 -13.73
N LEU A 2 20.39 10.52 -14.25
CA LEU A 2 19.50 9.39 -14.58
C LEU A 2 19.73 8.22 -13.63
N LEU A 3 18.72 7.36 -13.47
CA LEU A 3 18.86 6.13 -12.69
C LEU A 3 19.34 4.99 -13.60
N ASP A 4 20.49 4.42 -13.27
CA ASP A 4 21.03 3.24 -13.95
C ASP A 4 20.12 2.00 -13.76
N THR A 5 20.02 1.18 -14.81
CA THR A 5 19.14 0.01 -14.85
C THR A 5 19.47 -1.05 -13.79
N LEU A 6 20.75 -1.23 -13.41
CA LEU A 6 21.14 -2.14 -12.34
C LEU A 6 20.58 -1.68 -11.01
N GLN A 7 20.75 -0.39 -10.68
CA GLN A 7 20.25 0.18 -9.42
C GLN A 7 18.73 0.20 -9.37
N HIS A 8 18.08 0.51 -10.50
CA HIS A 8 16.64 0.38 -10.65
C HIS A 8 16.15 -1.03 -10.29
N LYS A 9 16.74 -2.07 -10.90
CA LYS A 9 16.37 -3.47 -10.64
C LYS A 9 16.55 -3.87 -9.19
N LYS A 10 17.66 -3.48 -8.55
CA LYS A 10 17.90 -3.73 -7.12
C LYS A 10 16.79 -3.13 -6.25
N LEU A 11 16.32 -1.92 -6.58
CA LEU A 11 15.31 -1.21 -5.80
C LEU A 11 13.87 -1.72 -6.00
N LEU A 12 13.56 -2.50 -7.04
CA LEU A 12 12.17 -2.89 -7.33
C LEU A 12 11.49 -3.59 -6.14
N ASN A 13 12.21 -4.52 -5.50
CA ASN A 13 11.68 -5.36 -4.42
C ASN A 13 11.80 -4.75 -3.02
N GLU A 14 12.48 -3.61 -2.89
CA GLU A 14 12.66 -2.96 -1.59
C GLU A 14 11.35 -2.35 -1.08
N ALA A 15 11.11 -2.48 0.22
CA ALA A 15 9.91 -1.91 0.84
C ALA A 15 9.98 -0.39 0.95
N TRP A 16 8.83 0.27 0.82
CA TRP A 16 8.72 1.70 1.06
C TRP A 16 8.71 2.03 2.54
N ILE A 17 9.53 3.01 2.92
CA ILE A 17 9.45 3.64 4.23
C ILE A 17 8.80 5.01 4.05
N ILE A 18 7.72 5.26 4.79
CA ILE A 18 6.96 6.51 4.71
C ILE A 18 7.49 7.48 5.74
N ARG A 19 7.94 8.66 5.29
CA ARG A 19 8.41 9.75 6.14
C ARG A 19 7.54 10.98 5.93
N ARG A 20 6.80 11.37 6.98
CA ARG A 20 6.04 12.62 7.01
C ARG A 20 6.88 13.71 7.67
N ALA A 21 7.11 14.82 6.99
CA ALA A 21 7.86 15.97 7.50
C ALA A 21 7.27 17.26 6.91
N GLU A 22 7.04 18.27 7.75
CA GLU A 22 6.61 19.61 7.30
C GLU A 22 5.40 19.59 6.35
N ASN A 23 4.37 18.82 6.71
CA ASN A 23 3.14 18.61 5.91
C ASN A 23 3.34 17.95 4.53
N LYS A 24 4.53 17.41 4.26
CA LYS A 24 4.82 16.61 3.07
C LYS A 24 5.06 15.15 3.44
N THR A 25 4.75 14.27 2.51
CA THR A 25 5.01 12.84 2.63
C THR A 25 6.08 12.45 1.61
N TYR A 26 7.13 11.81 2.11
CA TYR A 26 8.20 11.25 1.30
C TYR A 26 8.19 9.74 1.44
N TYR A 27 8.45 9.06 0.34
CA TYR A 27 8.58 7.62 0.25
C TYR A 27 10.03 7.28 -0.03
N ILE A 28 10.61 6.45 0.83
CA ILE A 28 12.05 6.19 0.84
C ILE A 28 12.28 4.69 0.66
N LYS A 29 13.08 4.34 -0.35
CA LYS A 29 13.71 3.02 -0.46
C LYS A 29 15.20 3.17 -0.17
N ARG A 30 15.80 2.10 0.33
CA ARG A 30 17.22 2.11 0.68
C ARG A 30 17.84 0.73 0.63
N ILE A 31 19.10 0.69 0.20
CA ILE A 31 19.91 -0.52 0.18
C ILE A 31 21.24 -0.19 0.87
N PHE A 32 21.71 -1.11 1.70
CA PHE A 32 23.03 -1.06 2.33
C PHE A 32 23.69 -2.41 2.09
N GLU A 33 24.61 -2.45 1.11
CA GLU A 33 25.44 -3.61 0.79
C GLU A 33 26.79 -3.51 1.51
N GLU A 34 27.73 -4.41 1.21
CA GLU A 34 29.05 -4.44 1.87
C GLU A 34 29.89 -3.19 1.56
N ASN A 35 29.79 -2.68 0.33
CA ASN A 35 30.68 -1.64 -0.21
C ASN A 35 29.95 -0.39 -0.72
N GLU A 36 28.62 -0.39 -0.70
CA GLU A 36 27.81 0.70 -1.21
C GLU A 36 26.50 0.86 -0.46
N TYR A 37 25.94 2.07 -0.49
CA TYR A 37 24.54 2.30 -0.19
C TYR A 37 23.81 2.95 -1.35
N VAL A 38 22.50 2.78 -1.36
CA VAL A 38 21.59 3.44 -2.28
C VAL A 38 20.47 4.06 -1.47
N ILE A 39 20.21 5.35 -1.66
CA ILE A 39 19.06 6.05 -1.10
C ILE A 39 18.19 6.55 -2.25
N PHE A 40 16.93 6.21 -2.20
CA PHE A 40 15.91 6.60 -3.17
C PHE A 40 14.79 7.30 -2.43
N ILE A 41 14.42 8.52 -2.86
CA ILE A 41 13.40 9.33 -2.21
C ILE A 41 12.45 9.88 -3.26
N THR A 42 11.14 9.82 -3.02
CA THR A 42 10.15 10.49 -3.87
C THR A 42 9.02 11.09 -3.05
N ASP A 43 8.44 12.18 -3.55
CA ASP A 43 7.17 12.75 -3.09
C ASP A 43 6.00 12.38 -4.03
N LEU A 44 6.19 11.33 -4.85
CA LEU A 44 5.32 10.87 -5.94
C LEU A 44 5.22 11.81 -7.14
N CYS A 45 5.84 12.99 -7.09
CA CYS A 45 5.93 13.91 -8.22
C CYS A 45 7.33 13.88 -8.82
N LEU A 46 8.35 13.90 -7.96
CA LEU A 46 9.76 13.95 -8.32
C LEU A 46 10.51 12.81 -7.63
N VAL A 47 11.67 12.45 -8.19
CA VAL A 47 12.54 11.41 -7.65
C VAL A 47 13.92 11.98 -7.39
N TRP A 48 14.41 11.78 -6.17
CA TRP A 48 15.78 12.07 -5.78
C TRP A 48 16.51 10.77 -5.47
N PHE A 49 17.77 10.70 -5.87
CA PHE A 49 18.57 9.50 -5.74
C PHE A 49 20.00 9.81 -5.31
N GLU A 50 20.57 8.96 -4.47
CA GLU A 50 22.00 8.95 -4.17
C GLU A 50 22.52 7.52 -4.20
N HIS A 51 23.66 7.34 -4.87
CA HIS A 51 24.47 6.13 -4.79
C HIS A 51 25.78 6.47 -4.09
N GLY A 52 25.99 5.83 -2.94
CA GLY A 52 27.17 6.01 -2.12
C GLY A 52 28.13 4.85 -2.28
N ASP A 53 29.01 4.93 -3.28
CA ASP A 53 30.13 4.01 -3.43
C ASP A 53 31.28 4.36 -2.48
N TYR A 54 32.38 3.60 -2.53
CA TYR A 54 33.56 3.85 -1.71
C TYR A 54 34.07 5.29 -1.79
N LYS A 55 34.15 5.87 -3.00
CA LYS A 55 34.65 7.24 -3.21
C LYS A 55 33.71 8.26 -2.60
N ARG A 56 32.40 8.09 -2.78
CA ARG A 56 31.37 8.97 -2.22
C ARG A 56 31.32 8.89 -0.70
N ILE A 57 31.43 7.69 -0.13
CA ILE A 57 31.53 7.48 1.31
C ILE A 57 32.77 8.19 1.87
N GLN A 58 33.93 8.00 1.25
CA GLN A 58 35.17 8.66 1.66
C GLN A 58 35.05 10.20 1.59
N GLN A 59 34.47 10.73 0.51
CA GLN A 59 34.26 12.16 0.35
C GLN A 59 33.33 12.74 1.43
N ASN A 60 32.20 12.08 1.70
CA ASN A 60 31.24 12.54 2.70
C ASN A 60 31.78 12.38 4.12
N ALA A 61 32.60 11.35 4.38
CA ALA A 61 33.26 11.12 5.66
C ALA A 61 34.27 12.23 5.99
N LYS A 62 35.02 12.74 4.99
CA LYS A 62 35.94 13.87 5.16
C LYS A 62 35.23 15.13 5.64
N LEU A 63 33.99 15.39 5.22
CA LEU A 63 33.18 16.51 5.72
C LEU A 63 32.85 16.40 7.22
N GLN A 64 32.95 15.19 7.78
CA GLN A 64 32.74 14.88 9.20
C GLN A 64 34.07 14.67 9.94
N ASN A 65 35.21 15.04 9.33
CA ASN A 65 36.56 14.79 9.85
C ASN A 65 36.85 13.30 10.13
N ILE A 66 36.21 12.40 9.39
CA ILE A 66 36.50 10.96 9.41
C ILE A 66 37.39 10.68 8.22
N ASP A 67 38.64 10.31 8.49
CA ASP A 67 39.54 9.85 7.44
C ASP A 67 39.31 8.36 7.18
N ILE A 68 39.24 8.00 5.90
CA ILE A 68 39.00 6.64 5.43
C ILE A 68 40.09 6.37 4.41
N GLU A 69 41.06 5.53 4.74
CA GLU A 69 42.19 5.23 3.89
C GLU A 69 41.98 3.92 3.12
N SER A 70 41.07 3.06 3.61
CA SER A 70 40.85 1.73 3.07
C SER A 70 39.37 1.39 2.84
N LYS A 71 39.10 0.43 1.94
CA LYS A 71 37.75 -0.11 1.72
C LYS A 71 37.16 -0.76 2.98
N ARG A 72 38.00 -1.37 3.81
CA ARG A 72 37.58 -2.02 5.07
C ARG A 72 37.03 -1.00 6.08
N GLU A 73 37.66 0.17 6.17
CA GLU A 73 37.17 1.27 7.01
C GLU A 73 35.86 1.85 6.46
N ALA A 74 35.74 2.00 5.14
CA ALA A 74 34.48 2.41 4.51
C ALA A 74 33.35 1.43 4.83
N ALA A 75 33.60 0.12 4.75
CA ALA A 75 32.62 -0.90 5.14
C ALA A 75 32.22 -0.78 6.62
N ALA A 76 33.17 -0.51 7.53
CA ALA A 76 32.87 -0.28 8.94
C ALA A 76 32.01 0.99 9.16
N VAL A 77 32.28 2.06 8.41
CA VAL A 77 31.46 3.28 8.41
C VAL A 77 30.06 2.96 7.86
N LEU A 78 29.96 2.17 6.79
CA LEU A 78 28.70 1.80 6.17
C LEU A 78 27.78 1.01 7.11
N VAL A 79 28.34 0.08 7.90
CA VAL A 79 27.61 -0.62 8.96
C VAL A 79 27.03 0.37 9.98
N ARG A 80 27.83 1.36 10.41
CA ARG A 80 27.36 2.41 11.33
C ARG A 80 26.32 3.32 10.68
N LEU A 81 26.45 3.63 9.40
CA LEU A 81 25.48 4.41 8.64
C LEU A 81 24.14 3.69 8.51
N LYS A 82 24.15 2.38 8.25
CA LYS A 82 22.94 1.56 8.21
C LYS A 82 22.18 1.63 9.54
N GLN A 83 22.91 1.52 10.65
CA GLN A 83 22.35 1.60 12.00
C GLN A 83 21.81 3.01 12.30
N LEU A 84 22.61 4.04 12.03
CA LEU A 84 22.20 5.44 12.17
C LEU A 84 20.90 5.70 11.39
N PHE A 85 20.85 5.29 10.12
CA PHE A 85 19.68 5.49 9.28
C PHE A 85 18.44 4.80 9.88
N LEU A 86 18.57 3.52 10.28
CA LEU A 86 17.47 2.76 10.88
C LEU A 86 16.88 3.44 12.11
N GLU A 87 17.74 3.89 13.02
CA GLU A 87 17.31 4.41 14.31
C GLU A 87 16.88 5.88 14.25
N SER A 88 17.39 6.64 13.28
CA SER A 88 17.16 8.08 13.18
C SER A 88 16.18 8.49 12.08
N LEU A 89 15.78 7.62 11.15
CA LEU A 89 14.97 7.99 9.97
C LEU A 89 13.72 8.83 10.30
N SER A 90 12.99 8.44 11.34
CA SER A 90 11.78 9.14 11.82
C SER A 90 12.05 10.55 12.34
N ARG A 91 13.31 10.89 12.61
CA ARG A 91 13.80 12.19 13.10
C ARG A 91 14.75 12.87 12.14
N CYS A 92 15.16 12.21 11.05
CA CYS A 92 16.01 12.86 10.06
C CYS A 92 15.27 14.08 9.51
N MET A 93 16.01 15.18 9.37
CA MET A 93 15.50 16.40 8.76
C MET A 93 15.64 16.31 7.25
N ILE A 94 14.63 16.76 6.52
CA ILE A 94 14.64 16.78 5.05
C ILE A 94 14.75 18.24 4.63
N GLN A 95 15.82 18.57 3.91
CA GLN A 95 16.03 19.90 3.35
C GLN A 95 16.00 19.81 1.82
N LYS A 96 15.10 20.58 1.20
CA LYS A 96 15.00 20.67 -0.26
C LYS A 96 15.76 21.89 -0.75
N GLU A 97 16.65 21.67 -1.71
CA GLU A 97 17.43 22.69 -2.40
C GLU A 97 17.18 22.58 -3.91
N ALA A 98 17.63 23.55 -4.70
CA ALA A 98 17.50 23.49 -6.16
C ALA A 98 18.17 22.23 -6.71
N GLY A 99 17.37 21.31 -7.26
CA GLY A 99 17.83 20.04 -7.82
C GLY A 99 18.36 19.02 -6.81
N LYS A 100 18.25 19.27 -5.49
CA LYS A 100 18.78 18.38 -4.44
C LYS A 100 17.82 18.20 -3.29
N LEU A 101 17.86 17.03 -2.67
CA LEU A 101 17.15 16.74 -1.44
C LEU A 101 18.13 16.13 -0.45
N LYS A 102 18.32 16.79 0.68
CA LYS A 102 19.26 16.40 1.73
C LYS A 102 18.52 15.76 2.89
N LEU A 103 18.91 14.54 3.24
CA LEU A 103 18.41 13.83 4.42
C LEU A 103 19.47 13.86 5.52
N HIS A 104 19.25 14.70 6.53
CA HIS A 104 20.16 14.88 7.65
C HIS A 104 19.80 13.90 8.75
N CYS A 105 20.63 12.89 8.94
CA CYS A 105 20.46 11.88 9.97
C CYS A 105 21.47 12.11 11.10
N LYS A 106 20.93 12.37 12.29
CA LYS A 106 21.69 12.67 13.49
C LYS A 106 21.48 11.58 14.54
N PRO A 107 22.50 11.30 15.36
CA PRO A 107 22.40 10.35 16.47
C PRO A 107 21.40 10.84 17.52
N THR A 108 20.90 9.91 18.33
CA THR A 108 19.98 10.23 19.43
C THR A 108 20.71 10.88 20.61
N ILE A 109 19.99 11.60 21.47
CA ILE A 109 20.55 12.12 22.74
C ILE A 109 21.17 11.00 23.57
N SER A 110 20.50 9.84 23.66
CA SER A 110 21.03 8.67 24.39
C SER A 110 22.33 8.12 23.78
N GLN A 111 22.49 8.18 22.45
CA GLN A 111 23.72 7.77 21.78
C GLN A 111 24.84 8.78 21.98
N ILE A 112 24.51 10.07 21.99
CA ILE A 112 25.46 11.17 22.28
C ILE A 112 25.99 11.06 23.71
N GLN A 113 25.13 10.73 24.66
CA GLN A 113 25.54 10.59 26.06
C GLN A 113 26.37 9.33 26.33
N ASN A 114 26.08 8.21 25.63
CA ASN A 114 26.70 6.92 25.90
C ASN A 114 27.88 6.57 24.99
N ARG A 115 28.21 7.39 23.99
CA ARG A 115 29.32 7.11 23.05
C ARG A 115 30.19 8.33 22.82
N ILE A 116 31.50 8.10 22.90
CA ILE A 116 32.54 9.11 22.69
C ILE A 116 32.56 9.60 21.22
N ASN A 117 32.24 8.71 20.25
CA ASN A 117 32.19 9.05 18.83
C ASN A 117 30.78 8.81 18.29
N THR A 118 30.06 9.89 17.98
CA THR A 118 28.75 9.81 17.35
C THR A 118 28.81 10.22 15.88
N LEU A 119 28.26 9.38 15.02
CA LEU A 119 28.23 9.59 13.57
C LEU A 119 26.97 10.38 13.20
N SER A 120 27.16 11.53 12.56
CA SER A 120 26.11 12.26 11.86
C SER A 120 26.35 12.11 10.36
N TRP A 121 25.29 12.01 9.57
CA TRP A 121 25.40 11.85 8.11
C TRP A 121 24.36 12.66 7.37
N ILE A 122 24.73 13.11 6.17
CA ILE A 122 23.84 13.81 5.25
C ILE A 122 23.84 13.03 3.95
N PHE A 123 22.68 12.47 3.59
CA PHE A 123 22.49 11.89 2.27
C PHE A 123 22.10 13.01 1.32
N ASN A 124 22.92 13.27 0.32
CA ASN A 124 22.75 14.33 -0.67
C ASN A 124 22.19 13.73 -1.96
N CYS A 125 20.87 13.57 -2.00
CA CYS A 125 20.17 12.98 -3.14
C CYS A 125 19.96 14.01 -4.25
N GLU A 126 20.31 13.64 -5.47
CA GLU A 126 20.17 14.50 -6.65
C GLU A 126 18.87 14.20 -7.38
N LEU A 127 18.23 15.24 -7.91
CA LEU A 127 17.00 15.11 -8.68
C LEU A 127 17.27 14.35 -9.98
N LEU A 128 16.44 13.35 -10.27
CA LEU A 128 16.48 12.66 -11.55
C LEU A 128 15.95 13.57 -12.67
N ASP A 129 16.52 13.43 -13.86
CA ASP A 129 16.08 14.15 -15.04
C ASP A 129 14.67 13.73 -15.41
N GLN A 130 13.89 14.66 -15.96
CA GLN A 130 12.49 14.45 -16.28
C GLN A 130 12.28 13.80 -17.64
N GLU A 131 13.33 13.77 -18.47
CA GLU A 131 13.32 13.21 -19.81
C GLU A 131 14.61 12.43 -20.04
N THR A 132 14.54 11.41 -20.89
CA THR A 132 15.71 10.66 -21.35
C THR A 132 15.45 10.06 -22.71
N THR A 133 16.47 10.07 -23.57
CA THR A 133 16.51 9.29 -24.81
C THR A 133 17.41 8.05 -24.67
N ASN A 134 18.04 7.86 -23.51
CA ASN A 134 18.91 6.72 -23.23
C ASN A 134 18.06 5.52 -22.81
N GLY A 135 18.17 4.41 -23.56
CA GLY A 135 17.44 3.17 -23.26
C GLY A 135 17.97 2.39 -22.05
N ASP A 136 19.21 2.67 -21.63
CA ASP A 136 19.87 1.96 -20.52
C ASP A 136 19.70 2.67 -19.17
N ALA A 137 19.01 3.82 -19.14
CA ALA A 137 18.82 4.62 -17.94
C ALA A 137 17.40 5.21 -17.87
N LEU A 138 16.91 5.40 -16.66
CA LEU A 138 15.53 5.83 -16.42
C LEU A 138 15.47 7.29 -15.93
N SER A 139 14.52 8.02 -16.49
CA SER A 139 14.08 9.33 -16.00
C SER A 139 13.18 9.21 -14.76
N GLY A 140 13.01 10.31 -14.02
CA GLY A 140 12.13 10.38 -12.85
C GLY A 140 10.71 9.84 -13.10
N PRO A 141 10.02 10.26 -14.18
CA PRO A 141 8.68 9.75 -14.49
C PRO A 141 8.64 8.24 -14.78
N GLN A 142 9.61 7.71 -15.54
CA GLN A 142 9.69 6.26 -15.80
C GLN A 142 9.91 5.46 -14.52
N VAL A 143 10.75 5.98 -13.63
CA VAL A 143 10.97 5.39 -12.31
C VAL A 143 9.67 5.38 -11.49
N ILE A 144 8.94 6.50 -11.42
CA ILE A 144 7.64 6.57 -10.71
C ILE A 144 6.66 5.54 -11.30
N TYR A 145 6.63 5.40 -12.62
CA TYR A 145 5.78 4.42 -13.29
C TYR A 145 6.09 2.99 -12.81
N HIS A 146 7.34 2.57 -12.86
CA HIS A 146 7.73 1.20 -12.48
C HIS A 146 7.65 0.92 -10.97
N HIS A 147 7.93 1.93 -10.14
CA HIS A 147 8.02 1.74 -8.69
C HIS A 147 6.71 2.01 -7.93
N PHE A 148 5.76 2.74 -8.54
CA PHE A 148 4.47 3.06 -7.93
C PHE A 148 3.29 2.73 -8.83
N ILE A 149 3.18 3.37 -10.01
CA ILE A 149 1.95 3.35 -10.81
C ILE A 149 1.61 1.92 -11.25
N GLN A 150 2.57 1.23 -11.88
CA GLN A 150 2.37 -0.12 -12.40
C GLN A 150 2.06 -1.13 -11.27
N PRO A 151 2.81 -1.18 -10.14
CA PRO A 151 2.43 -2.02 -9.00
C PRO A 151 1.05 -1.70 -8.42
N SER A 152 0.69 -0.41 -8.28
CA SER A 152 -0.62 -0.01 -7.76
C SER A 152 -1.75 -0.44 -8.68
N GLN A 153 -1.60 -0.31 -10.00
CA GLN A 153 -2.57 -0.79 -10.98
C GLN A 153 -2.73 -2.31 -10.90
N ALA A 154 -1.63 -3.07 -10.79
CA ALA A 154 -1.68 -4.52 -10.66
C ALA A 154 -2.45 -4.95 -9.40
N ILE A 155 -2.23 -4.27 -8.27
CA ILE A 155 -2.95 -4.51 -7.02
C ILE A 155 -4.45 -4.22 -7.20
N VAL A 156 -4.80 -3.05 -7.76
CA VAL A 156 -6.20 -2.68 -7.99
C VAL A 156 -6.90 -3.68 -8.90
N ASN A 157 -6.29 -4.02 -10.03
CA ASN A 157 -6.86 -4.99 -10.97
C ASN A 157 -7.08 -6.36 -10.31
N HIS A 158 -6.09 -6.84 -9.56
CA HIS A 158 -6.22 -8.09 -8.81
C HIS A 158 -7.40 -8.04 -7.81
N PHE A 159 -7.61 -6.92 -7.12
CA PHE A 159 -8.76 -6.78 -6.23
C PHE A 159 -10.08 -6.67 -7.00
N THR A 160 -10.13 -5.93 -8.10
CA THR A 160 -11.34 -5.80 -8.92
C THR A 160 -11.78 -7.14 -9.50
N GLU A 161 -10.85 -7.92 -10.04
CA GLU A 161 -11.11 -9.25 -10.63
C GLU A 161 -11.56 -10.28 -9.58
N ASN A 162 -11.00 -10.20 -8.35
CA ASN A 162 -11.31 -11.17 -7.29
C ASN A 162 -12.44 -10.72 -6.34
N MET A 163 -12.79 -9.42 -6.31
CA MET A 163 -13.92 -8.89 -5.53
C MET A 163 -15.21 -8.80 -6.33
N SER A 164 -15.16 -8.89 -7.67
CA SER A 164 -16.36 -9.10 -8.50
C SER A 164 -16.99 -10.47 -8.31
N ASP A 165 -16.36 -11.34 -7.51
CA ASP A 165 -16.88 -12.64 -7.10
C ASP A 165 -17.97 -12.48 -6.02
N GLU A 166 -19.00 -11.67 -6.33
CA GLU A 166 -20.30 -11.60 -5.62
C GLU A 166 -20.88 -13.01 -5.39
N ASN A 167 -20.46 -13.95 -6.25
CA ASN A 167 -20.73 -15.38 -6.17
C ASN A 167 -20.19 -16.04 -4.90
N GLN A 168 -19.06 -15.61 -4.31
CA GLN A 168 -18.59 -16.23 -3.07
C GLN A 168 -19.39 -15.81 -1.84
N ILE A 169 -19.89 -14.57 -1.81
CA ILE A 169 -20.81 -14.13 -0.75
C ILE A 169 -22.16 -14.83 -0.93
N LYS A 170 -22.71 -14.86 -2.16
CA LYS A 170 -23.95 -15.58 -2.47
C LYS A 170 -23.83 -17.10 -2.23
N LEU A 171 -22.71 -17.72 -2.56
CA LEU A 171 -22.44 -19.15 -2.34
C LEU A 171 -22.27 -19.48 -0.86
N LYS A 172 -21.60 -18.61 -0.08
CA LYS A 172 -21.49 -18.77 1.38
C LYS A 172 -22.84 -18.55 2.06
N MET A 173 -23.65 -17.59 1.60
CA MET A 173 -25.02 -17.41 2.07
C MET A 173 -25.92 -18.59 1.69
N ALA A 174 -25.86 -19.09 0.46
CA ALA A 174 -26.60 -20.28 0.03
C ALA A 174 -26.19 -21.54 0.82
N LYS A 175 -24.90 -21.73 1.10
CA LYS A 175 -24.42 -22.82 1.97
C LYS A 175 -24.85 -22.65 3.43
N ALA A 176 -24.86 -21.42 3.95
CA ALA A 176 -25.34 -21.13 5.31
C ALA A 176 -26.86 -21.35 5.42
N SER A 177 -27.64 -20.92 4.44
CA SER A 177 -29.08 -21.17 4.35
C SER A 177 -29.38 -22.67 4.22
N ALA A 178 -28.65 -23.40 3.38
CA ALA A 178 -28.78 -24.86 3.27
C ALA A 178 -28.33 -25.59 4.56
N SER A 179 -27.33 -25.06 5.28
CA SER A 179 -26.86 -25.61 6.56
C SER A 179 -27.80 -25.34 7.74
N MET A 180 -28.60 -24.27 7.71
CA MET A 180 -29.63 -24.02 8.73
C MET A 180 -30.80 -25.00 8.62
N TYR A 181 -31.03 -25.59 7.45
CA TYR A 181 -31.84 -26.80 7.30
C TYR A 181 -30.99 -28.03 7.67
N SER A 182 -30.55 -28.10 8.94
CA SER A 182 -29.83 -29.25 9.46
C SER A 182 -30.65 -30.52 9.23
N THR A 183 -30.00 -31.60 8.78
CA THR A 183 -30.60 -32.94 8.65
C THR A 183 -31.24 -33.43 9.95
N THR A 184 -30.83 -32.89 11.10
CA THR A 184 -31.47 -33.15 12.40
C THR A 184 -32.84 -32.48 12.54
N ALA A 185 -33.03 -31.28 11.97
CA ALA A 185 -34.34 -30.61 11.97
C ALA A 185 -35.31 -31.30 10.99
N LEU A 186 -34.80 -31.77 9.84
CA LEU A 186 -35.59 -32.57 8.90
C LEU A 186 -35.86 -33.99 9.42
N SER A 187 -34.94 -34.63 10.15
CA SER A 187 -35.21 -35.92 10.79
C SER A 187 -36.21 -35.79 11.93
N TYR A 188 -36.13 -34.71 12.74
CA TYR A 188 -37.10 -34.44 13.80
C TYR A 188 -38.50 -34.14 13.24
N MET A 189 -38.59 -33.38 12.14
CA MET A 189 -39.88 -33.19 11.44
C MET A 189 -40.38 -34.49 10.78
N SER A 190 -39.49 -35.34 10.25
CA SER A 190 -39.86 -36.64 9.71
C SER A 190 -40.33 -37.63 10.79
N GLU A 191 -39.73 -37.62 11.98
CA GLU A 191 -40.17 -38.41 13.13
C GLU A 191 -41.54 -37.94 13.63
N LEU A 192 -41.77 -36.62 13.72
CA LEU A 192 -43.09 -36.06 14.08
C LEU A 192 -44.21 -36.40 13.08
N ILE A 193 -43.88 -36.56 11.80
CA ILE A 193 -44.83 -36.98 10.76
C ILE A 193 -45.11 -38.49 10.83
N ASN A 194 -44.11 -39.31 11.14
CA ASN A 194 -44.27 -40.77 11.27
C ASN A 194 -44.95 -41.17 12.60
N ASP A 195 -44.70 -40.47 13.70
CA ASP A 195 -45.36 -40.74 14.99
C ASP A 195 -46.86 -40.40 14.96
N LYS A 196 -47.28 -39.43 14.14
CA LYS A 196 -48.70 -39.14 13.91
C LYS A 196 -49.44 -40.28 13.20
N ASN A 197 -48.76 -41.06 12.37
CA ASN A 197 -49.34 -42.20 11.67
C ASN A 197 -49.32 -43.49 12.52
N ALA A 198 -48.41 -43.60 13.49
CA ALA A 198 -48.37 -44.71 14.45
C ALA A 198 -49.42 -44.58 15.57
N ALA A 199 -49.80 -43.35 15.95
CA ALA A 199 -50.78 -43.08 17.00
C ALA A 199 -52.26 -43.15 16.54
N GLN A 200 -52.55 -43.36 15.25
CA GLN A 200 -53.92 -43.46 14.73
C GLN A 200 -54.39 -44.90 14.43
N ALA A 201 -53.60 -45.93 14.73
CA ALA A 201 -53.97 -47.32 14.50
C ALA A 201 -54.79 -47.98 15.64
N ASN A 202 -55.11 -47.28 16.73
CA ASN A 202 -55.96 -47.80 17.81
C ASN A 202 -56.83 -46.71 18.42
N THR A 203 -58.01 -46.45 17.85
CA THR A 203 -59.31 -46.32 18.54
C THR A 203 -60.40 -45.86 17.55
N ASN A 204 -61.34 -46.76 17.26
CA ASN A 204 -62.64 -46.40 16.69
C ASN A 204 -63.55 -45.89 17.82
N THR A 205 -64.15 -44.69 17.69
CA THR A 205 -65.62 -44.45 17.78
C THR A 205 -66.00 -42.96 17.75
N SER A 206 -66.76 -42.60 16.70
CA SER A 206 -67.94 -41.71 16.62
C SER A 206 -67.94 -40.22 17.05
N THR A 207 -68.44 -39.44 16.09
CA THR A 207 -69.28 -38.21 16.14
C THR A 207 -68.66 -36.81 15.95
N ASN A 208 -69.15 -36.19 14.86
CA ASN A 208 -69.46 -34.77 14.59
C ASN A 208 -68.38 -33.80 14.07
N SER A 209 -68.59 -33.38 12.81
CA SER A 209 -68.08 -32.22 12.06
C SER A 209 -68.45 -30.85 12.70
N PRO A 210 -68.11 -29.65 12.15
CA PRO A 210 -67.33 -29.34 10.93
C PRO A 210 -66.27 -28.20 11.03
N VAL A 211 -65.29 -28.29 10.12
CA VAL A 211 -64.65 -27.27 9.24
C VAL A 211 -64.79 -25.77 9.57
N THR A 212 -63.66 -25.03 9.59
CA THR A 212 -63.53 -23.67 8.96
C THR A 212 -62.05 -23.30 8.68
N GLN A 213 -61.74 -23.20 7.38
CA GLN A 213 -60.89 -22.27 6.60
C GLN A 213 -59.77 -21.42 7.27
N THR A 214 -58.60 -21.30 6.63
CA THR A 214 -58.33 -20.27 5.58
C THR A 214 -57.00 -20.50 4.81
N PRO A 215 -56.89 -20.05 3.54
CA PRO A 215 -55.75 -20.28 2.65
C PRO A 215 -54.78 -19.08 2.54
N LEU A 216 -53.53 -19.40 2.18
CA LEU A 216 -52.57 -18.51 1.52
C LEU A 216 -53.02 -18.25 0.07
N ASP A 217 -52.92 -17.02 -0.44
CA ASP A 217 -51.78 -16.54 -1.25
C ASP A 217 -52.17 -15.26 -2.04
N ASP A 218 -51.14 -14.69 -2.70
CA ASP A 218 -51.13 -13.77 -3.84
C ASP A 218 -51.12 -12.27 -3.54
N THR A 219 -49.97 -11.63 -3.82
CA THR A 219 -49.90 -10.68 -4.95
C THR A 219 -48.45 -10.48 -5.45
N GLU A 220 -48.29 -10.59 -6.76
CA GLU A 220 -47.09 -10.39 -7.56
C GLU A 220 -46.69 -8.90 -7.77
N SER A 221 -45.40 -8.70 -8.07
CA SER A 221 -44.82 -7.93 -9.19
C SER A 221 -44.71 -6.39 -9.22
N GLN A 222 -43.63 -6.00 -9.95
CA GLN A 222 -43.25 -4.73 -10.62
C GLN A 222 -42.12 -3.93 -9.93
N GLN A 223 -40.91 -3.72 -10.47
CA GLN A 223 -40.36 -3.44 -11.82
C GLN A 223 -40.31 -1.93 -12.18
N GLY A 224 -39.09 -1.41 -12.41
CA GLY A 224 -38.74 -0.10 -13.01
C GLY A 224 -38.24 0.95 -12.01
N GLN A 225 -37.26 1.83 -12.27
CA GLN A 225 -36.39 2.14 -13.42
C GLN A 225 -35.32 3.13 -12.92
N ASN A 226 -34.19 3.22 -13.64
CA ASN A 226 -33.05 4.12 -13.45
C ASN A 226 -33.39 5.62 -13.59
N GLU A 227 -32.56 6.52 -13.01
CA GLU A 227 -31.94 7.62 -13.78
C GLU A 227 -30.78 8.34 -13.04
N GLU A 228 -29.83 8.81 -13.86
CA GLU A 228 -28.53 9.42 -13.56
C GLU A 228 -28.58 10.93 -13.25
N VAL A 229 -27.57 11.36 -12.47
CA VAL A 229 -26.68 12.53 -12.61
C VAL A 229 -27.21 13.81 -13.29
N HIS A 230 -27.11 14.94 -12.57
CA HIS A 230 -26.77 16.22 -13.19
C HIS A 230 -25.80 17.06 -12.33
N THR A 231 -24.56 17.10 -12.80
CA THR A 231 -23.53 18.09 -12.44
C THR A 231 -23.79 19.35 -13.27
N MET A 232 -23.86 20.53 -12.63
CA MET A 232 -23.78 21.82 -13.35
C MET A 232 -22.40 22.44 -13.14
N VAL A 233 -21.64 22.45 -14.22
CA VAL A 233 -20.54 23.38 -14.49
C VAL A 233 -21.17 24.65 -15.07
N ASN A 234 -20.74 25.83 -14.62
CA ASN A 234 -20.85 27.03 -15.45
C ASN A 234 -19.52 27.80 -15.44
N GLU A 235 -19.19 28.28 -16.63
CA GLU A 235 -17.88 28.71 -17.09
C GLU A 235 -17.86 30.25 -17.26
N ARG A 236 -16.65 30.81 -17.22
CA ARG A 236 -16.20 32.11 -17.79
C ARG A 236 -16.43 33.42 -17.04
N GLY A 237 -15.29 34.05 -16.75
CA GLY A 237 -15.09 35.50 -16.77
C GLY A 237 -13.69 35.81 -17.31
N ILE A 238 -13.62 36.29 -18.55
CA ILE A 238 -12.42 36.76 -19.27
C ILE A 238 -12.21 38.26 -19.00
N GLY A 239 -10.95 38.69 -18.94
CA GLY A 239 -10.49 40.09 -19.13
C GLY A 239 -9.38 40.43 -18.12
N GLY A 240 -8.13 40.73 -18.46
CA GLY A 240 -7.58 41.45 -19.62
C GLY A 240 -7.05 42.82 -19.15
N LYS A 241 -5.82 43.17 -19.57
CA LYS A 241 -5.05 44.44 -19.40
C LYS A 241 -3.95 44.44 -18.33
N GLU A 242 -2.84 45.16 -18.46
CA GLU A 242 -2.04 45.72 -19.57
C GLU A 242 -0.77 46.27 -18.89
N LYS A 243 0.32 46.37 -19.66
CA LYS A 243 1.54 47.17 -19.48
C LYS A 243 1.53 48.25 -18.37
N THR A 244 2.59 48.37 -17.58
CA THR A 244 3.77 49.24 -17.84
C THR A 244 4.90 48.83 -16.90
#